data_AF-A0A5B8KUB1-F1
#
_entry.id   AF-A0A5B8KUB1-F1
#
_cell.length_a   1.000
_cell.length_b   1.000
_cell.length_c   1.000
_cell.angle_alpha   90.00
_cell.angle_beta   90.00
_cell.angle_gamma   90.00
#
_symmetry.space_group_name_H-M   'P 1'
#
loop_
_entity.id
_entity.type
_entity.pdbx_description
1 polymer ?
#
loop_
_entity_poly.entity_id
_entity_poly.type
_entity_poly.pdbx_seq_one_letter_code
_entity_poly.pdbx_strand_id
1 'polypeptide(L)'
;MAPYGKNAPTKQINRFGTSVTRFGEHEMRGYSLQTAEGSLYYDAEKSPVSLSFINGDVYTTTDKGKTWTLANSTSAEVMETVIAGIVSQAEKATNITCEYGVDLNGKTVNHYEADYKVHNTGTPTRSEYWVDPETGFVWRDIMHSKGDPEMFVTVDAEPAPDMALPDPNN
;
A
#
# COMPACT_ATOMS: atom_id res chain seq x y z
N MET A 1 -0.64 -2.44 -1.91
CA MET A 1 -0.39 -2.31 -3.36
C MET A 1 -1.69 -1.88 -4.02
N ALA A 2 -1.68 -0.90 -4.91
CA ALA A 2 -2.86 -0.58 -5.72
C ALA A 2 -3.22 -1.81 -6.58
N PRO A 3 -4.51 -2.14 -6.74
CA PRO A 3 -4.91 -3.34 -7.45
C PRO A 3 -4.70 -3.10 -8.96
N TYR A 4 -3.60 -3.61 -9.50
CA TYR A 4 -3.35 -3.61 -10.94
C TYR A 4 -3.77 -4.95 -11.57
N GLY A 5 -4.24 -4.90 -12.81
CA GLY A 5 -4.53 -6.08 -13.63
C GLY A 5 -6.02 -6.45 -13.74
N LYS A 6 -6.31 -7.45 -14.57
CA LYS A 6 -7.66 -7.90 -14.95
C LYS A 6 -8.56 -8.36 -13.79
N ASN A 7 -7.97 -8.64 -12.63
CA ASN A 7 -8.66 -9.12 -11.43
C ASN A 7 -8.79 -8.03 -10.36
N ALA A 8 -8.40 -6.79 -10.66
CA ALA A 8 -8.59 -5.67 -9.74
C ALA A 8 -10.10 -5.47 -9.44
N PRO A 9 -10.49 -5.11 -8.21
CA PRO A 9 -11.86 -4.76 -7.90
C PRO A 9 -12.36 -3.66 -8.84
N THR A 10 -13.57 -3.80 -9.36
CA THR A 10 -14.20 -2.81 -10.25
C THR A 10 -14.47 -1.48 -9.55
N LYS A 11 -14.57 -1.48 -8.22
CA LYS A 11 -14.66 -0.30 -7.37
C LYS A 11 -13.63 -0.40 -6.26
N GLN A 12 -12.60 0.44 -6.32
CA GLN A 12 -11.65 0.58 -5.22
C GLN A 12 -12.27 1.45 -4.13
N ILE A 13 -12.44 0.89 -2.94
CA ILE A 13 -12.86 1.63 -1.75
C ILE A 13 -11.62 2.32 -1.20
N ASN A 14 -11.72 3.64 -0.98
CA ASN A 14 -10.64 4.40 -0.36
C ASN A 14 -10.32 3.82 1.02
N ARG A 15 -9.03 3.69 1.32
CA ARG A 15 -8.52 2.99 2.49
C ARG A 15 -7.68 3.95 3.32
N PHE A 16 -8.08 4.21 4.57
CA PHE A 16 -7.22 4.91 5.52
C PHE A 16 -6.51 3.89 6.41
N GLY A 17 -5.20 3.75 6.18
CA GLY A 17 -4.34 2.78 6.86
C GLY A 17 -3.48 3.43 7.93
N THR A 18 -3.29 2.71 9.04
CA THR A 18 -2.24 2.93 10.02
C THR A 18 -1.15 1.89 9.78
N SER A 19 0.08 2.32 9.55
CA SER A 19 1.22 1.43 9.37
C SER A 19 2.13 1.46 10.61
N VAL A 20 2.65 0.29 10.97
CA VAL A 20 3.77 0.13 11.91
C VAL A 20 4.88 -0.58 11.15
N THR A 21 6.01 0.09 11.01
CA THR A 21 7.20 -0.43 10.33
C THR A 21 8.31 -0.64 11.36
N ARG A 22 8.85 -1.84 11.44
CA ARG A 22 9.97 -2.21 12.31
C ARG A 22 11.19 -2.61 11.48
N PHE A 23 12.36 -2.12 11.86
CA PHE A 23 13.65 -2.48 11.26
C PHE A 23 14.73 -2.42 12.34
N GLY A 24 15.28 -3.59 12.70
CA GLY A 24 16.13 -3.72 13.88
C GLY A 24 15.40 -3.31 15.16
N GLU A 25 16.01 -2.43 15.95
CA GLU A 25 15.42 -1.88 17.19
C GLU A 25 14.51 -0.67 16.97
N HIS A 26 14.36 -0.22 15.72
CA HIS A 26 13.56 0.96 15.39
C HIS A 26 12.13 0.58 15.02
N GLU A 27 11.17 1.34 15.53
CA GLU A 27 9.76 1.29 15.15
C GLU A 27 9.32 2.67 14.66
N MET A 28 8.66 2.71 13.51
CA MET A 28 8.02 3.89 12.96
C MET A 28 6.52 3.64 12.81
N ARG A 29 5.72 4.66 13.12
CA ARG A 29 4.28 4.65 12.87
C ARG A 29 3.95 5.70 11.81
N GLY A 30 3.15 5.30 10.83
CA GLY A 30 2.68 6.18 9.77
C GLY A 30 1.18 6.03 9.55
N TYR A 31 0.62 6.96 8.80
CA TYR A 31 -0.75 6.87 8.31
C TYR A 31 -0.77 7.15 6.83
N SER A 32 -1.74 6.56 6.12
CA SER A 32 -1.93 6.85 4.70
C SER A 32 -3.39 6.76 4.30
N LEU A 33 -3.82 7.65 3.40
CA LEU A 33 -5.02 7.49 2.60
C LEU A 33 -4.61 6.92 1.25
N GLN A 34 -5.18 5.79 0.85
CA GLN A 34 -4.98 5.19 -0.47
C GLN A 34 -6.29 5.28 -1.25
N THR A 35 -6.24 5.81 -2.46
CA THR A 35 -7.38 5.95 -3.36
C THR A 35 -7.09 5.28 -4.70
N ALA A 36 -8.06 5.33 -5.62
CA ALA A 36 -7.87 4.91 -7.00
C ALA A 36 -7.00 5.85 -7.83
N GLU A 37 -6.60 7.01 -7.30
CA GLU A 37 -5.81 8.03 -8.00
C GLU A 37 -4.37 8.13 -7.48
N GLY A 38 -4.14 7.69 -6.24
CA GLY A 38 -2.87 7.88 -5.56
C GLY A 38 -2.90 7.57 -4.08
N SER A 39 -1.94 8.13 -3.35
CA SER A 39 -1.80 7.97 -1.92
C SER A 39 -1.35 9.27 -1.26
N LEU A 40 -1.97 9.61 -0.13
CA LEU A 40 -1.55 10.68 0.76
C LEU A 40 -0.96 10.07 2.01
N TYR A 41 0.27 10.43 2.35
CA TYR A 41 0.98 9.96 3.53
C TYR A 41 1.04 11.05 4.60
N TYR A 42 0.99 10.60 5.85
CA TYR A 42 1.04 11.46 7.02
C TYR A 42 2.14 11.01 7.97
N ASP A 43 2.66 11.96 8.75
CA ASP A 43 3.55 11.69 9.87
C ASP A 43 2.81 11.10 11.08
N ALA A 44 3.55 10.87 12.17
CA ALA A 44 3.01 10.33 13.42
C ALA A 44 1.97 11.25 14.09
N GLU A 45 1.97 12.56 13.80
CA GLU A 45 0.97 13.53 14.27
C GLU A 45 -0.25 13.61 13.34
N LYS A 46 -0.30 12.78 12.30
CA LYS A 46 -1.31 12.82 11.22
C LYS A 46 -1.28 14.15 10.45
N SER A 47 -0.12 14.79 10.35
CA SER A 47 0.08 15.91 9.43
C SER A 47 0.46 15.38 8.03
N PRO A 48 -0.15 15.89 6.94
CA PRO A 48 0.27 15.56 5.58
C PRO A 48 1.76 15.79 5.36
N VAL A 49 2.45 14.85 4.70
CA VAL A 49 3.89 14.97 4.38
C VAL A 49 4.21 14.74 2.91
N SER A 50 3.52 13.81 2.26
CA SER A 50 3.73 13.53 0.84
C SER A 50 2.46 13.01 0.18
N LEU A 51 2.36 13.30 -1.11
CA LEU A 51 1.27 12.90 -1.99
C LEU A 51 1.89 12.22 -3.20
N SER A 52 1.46 11.02 -3.53
CA SER A 52 1.87 10.32 -4.75
C SER A 52 0.67 10.02 -5.60
N PHE A 53 0.81 10.17 -6.91
CA PHE A 53 -0.23 9.85 -7.89
C PHE A 53 0.20 8.68 -8.77
N ILE A 54 -0.79 7.96 -9.31
CA ILE A 54 -0.55 6.79 -10.16
C ILE A 54 0.10 7.18 -11.49
N ASN A 55 0.00 8.44 -11.90
CA ASN A 55 0.72 8.98 -13.06
C ASN A 55 2.24 9.12 -12.82
N GLY A 56 2.74 8.84 -11.61
CA GLY A 56 4.16 8.89 -11.26
C GLY A 56 4.61 10.18 -10.58
N ASP A 57 3.72 11.17 -10.41
CA ASP A 57 4.04 12.41 -9.72
C ASP A 57 4.06 12.21 -8.21
N VAL A 58 5.07 12.80 -7.56
CA VAL A 58 5.23 12.81 -6.11
C VAL A 58 5.45 14.23 -5.65
N TYR A 59 4.57 14.69 -4.77
CA TYR A 59 4.62 16.00 -4.13
C TYR A 59 4.97 15.86 -2.66
N THR A 60 5.66 16.85 -2.11
CA THR A 60 5.93 16.98 -0.67
C THR A 60 5.41 18.31 -0.15
N THR A 61 5.19 18.38 1.15
CA THR A 61 4.76 19.59 1.84
C THR A 61 5.59 19.80 3.10
N THR A 62 5.88 21.06 3.41
CA THR A 62 6.56 21.46 4.66
C THR A 62 5.65 22.24 5.60
N ASP A 63 4.44 22.58 5.14
CA ASP A 63 3.47 23.41 5.85
C ASP A 63 2.17 22.65 6.18
N LYS A 64 2.31 21.32 6.35
CA LYS A 64 1.24 20.38 6.71
C LYS A 64 0.11 20.33 5.67
N GLY A 65 0.47 20.41 4.38
CA GLY A 65 -0.45 20.23 3.26
C GLY A 65 -1.17 21.50 2.80
N LYS A 66 -0.71 22.69 3.22
CA LYS A 66 -1.25 23.96 2.69
C LYS A 66 -0.70 24.27 1.32
N THR A 67 0.55 23.92 1.06
CA THR A 67 1.18 24.00 -0.25
C THR A 67 1.94 22.71 -0.56
N TRP A 68 1.99 22.38 -1.84
CA TRP A 68 2.61 21.17 -2.36
C TRP A 68 3.69 21.52 -3.37
N THR A 69 4.86 20.88 -3.24
CA THR A 69 5.98 21.03 -4.17
C THR A 69 6.21 19.71 -4.90
N LEU A 70 6.25 19.73 -6.23
CA LEU A 70 6.61 18.56 -7.01
C LEU A 70 8.06 18.17 -6.69
N ALA A 71 8.23 17.01 -6.06
CA ALA A 71 9.54 16.49 -5.65
C ALA A 71 10.12 15.53 -6.70
N ASN A 72 9.25 14.76 -7.37
CA ASN A 72 9.65 13.85 -8.43
C ASN A 72 8.48 13.60 -9.41
N SER A 73 8.81 13.26 -10.65
CA SER A 73 7.85 12.79 -11.64
C SER A 73 8.46 11.64 -12.44
N THR A 74 7.72 10.55 -12.56
CA THR A 74 8.14 9.34 -13.29
C THR A 74 7.42 9.28 -14.63
N SER A 75 8.14 9.07 -15.74
CA SER A 75 7.50 9.01 -17.06
C SER A 75 6.54 7.82 -17.16
N ALA A 76 5.52 7.95 -18.01
CA ALA A 76 4.53 6.90 -18.25
C ALA A 76 5.17 5.57 -18.68
N GLU A 77 6.19 5.60 -19.55
CA GLU A 77 6.92 4.40 -19.99
C GLU A 77 7.62 3.67 -18.83
N VAL A 78 8.21 4.42 -17.90
CA VAL A 78 8.83 3.85 -16.69
C VAL A 78 7.75 3.29 -15.77
N MET A 79 6.62 4.00 -15.61
CA MET A 79 5.49 3.52 -14.82
C MET A 79 4.90 2.22 -15.38
N GLU A 80 4.75 2.10 -16.70
CA GLU A 80 4.31 0.86 -17.36
C GLU A 80 5.27 -0.30 -17.07
N THR A 81 6.58 -0.04 -17.11
CA THR A 81 7.61 -1.03 -16.78
C THR A 81 7.51 -1.48 -15.32
N VAL A 82 7.31 -0.53 -14.39
CA VAL A 82 7.12 -0.81 -12.96
C VAL A 82 5.87 -1.65 -12.73
N ILE A 83 4.75 -1.29 -13.37
CA ILE A 83 3.47 -2.03 -13.26
C ILE A 83 3.64 -3.45 -13.79
N ALA A 84 4.26 -3.63 -14.97
CA ALA A 84 4.55 -4.95 -15.53
C ALA A 84 5.45 -5.78 -14.61
N GLY A 85 6.42 -5.13 -13.96
CA GLY A 85 7.27 -5.73 -12.94
C GLY A 85 6.51 -6.24 -11.72
N ILE A 86 5.58 -5.45 -11.20
CA ILE A 86 4.70 -5.82 -10.07
C ILE A 86 3.76 -6.98 -10.47
N VAL A 87 3.21 -6.96 -11.68
CA VAL A 87 2.39 -8.07 -12.20
C VAL A 87 3.21 -9.35 -12.29
N SER A 88 4.42 -9.28 -12.87
CA SER A 88 5.30 -10.44 -12.97
C SER A 88 5.76 -10.96 -11.60
N GLN A 89 5.95 -10.09 -10.62
CA GLN A 89 6.21 -10.47 -9.23
C GLN A 89 5.04 -11.30 -8.67
N ALA A 90 3.80 -10.84 -8.86
CA ALA A 90 2.62 -11.56 -8.38
C ALA A 90 2.46 -12.93 -9.07
N GLU A 91 2.72 -13.03 -10.38
CA GLU A 91 2.69 -14.29 -11.13
C GLU A 91 3.73 -15.31 -10.67
N LYS A 92 4.87 -14.82 -10.15
CA LYS A 92 5.98 -15.66 -9.66
C LYS A 92 5.91 -15.95 -8.17
N ALA A 93 4.88 -15.48 -7.48
CA ALA A 93 4.71 -15.74 -6.06
C ALA A 93 4.57 -17.25 -5.80
N THR A 94 5.14 -17.72 -4.68
CA THR A 94 5.13 -19.12 -4.27
C THR A 94 4.62 -19.26 -2.84
N ASN A 95 4.49 -20.50 -2.36
CA ASN A 95 4.02 -20.80 -0.99
C ASN A 95 2.70 -20.11 -0.67
N ILE A 96 1.79 -20.10 -1.65
CA ILE A 96 0.49 -19.45 -1.53
C ILE A 96 -0.42 -20.30 -0.67
N THR A 97 -0.98 -19.70 0.37
CA THR A 97 -2.01 -20.31 1.23
C THR A 97 -3.27 -19.44 1.18
N CYS A 98 -4.42 -20.09 1.33
CA CYS A 98 -5.72 -19.43 1.36
C CYS A 98 -6.56 -20.02 2.48
N GLU A 99 -6.93 -19.20 3.45
CA GLU A 99 -7.88 -19.55 4.50
C GLU A 99 -9.13 -18.69 4.36
N TYR A 100 -10.31 -19.31 4.31
CA TYR A 100 -11.56 -18.62 4.03
C TYR A 100 -12.42 -18.51 5.28
N GLY A 101 -13.06 -17.36 5.48
CA GLY A 101 -13.99 -17.14 6.57
C GLY A 101 -13.34 -17.08 7.96
N VAL A 102 -12.10 -16.59 8.04
CA VAL A 102 -11.40 -16.38 9.31
C VAL A 102 -11.95 -15.14 10.01
N ASP A 103 -11.95 -15.14 11.35
CA ASP A 103 -12.33 -13.96 12.13
C ASP A 103 -11.13 -13.00 12.27
N LEU A 104 -11.33 -11.75 11.88
CA LEU A 104 -10.44 -10.64 12.15
C LEU A 104 -11.20 -9.58 12.96
N ASN A 105 -11.10 -9.65 14.28
CA ASN A 105 -11.73 -8.70 15.19
C ASN A 105 -13.26 -8.58 14.97
N GLY A 106 -13.95 -9.71 14.81
CA GLY A 106 -15.40 -9.75 14.54
C GLY A 106 -15.78 -9.56 13.08
N LYS A 107 -14.80 -9.51 12.16
CA LYS A 107 -15.02 -9.45 10.71
C LYS A 107 -14.69 -10.80 10.08
N THR A 108 -15.59 -11.34 9.26
CA THR A 108 -15.32 -12.52 8.45
C THR A 108 -14.51 -12.12 7.22
N VAL A 109 -13.29 -12.63 7.10
CA VAL A 109 -12.36 -12.29 6.00
C VAL A 109 -11.74 -13.55 5.38
N ASN A 110 -11.14 -13.41 4.21
CA ASN A 110 -10.22 -14.39 3.64
C ASN A 110 -8.79 -13.98 3.98
N HIS A 111 -7.99 -14.91 4.48
CA HIS A 111 -6.57 -14.71 4.73
C HIS A 111 -5.76 -15.38 3.62
N TYR A 112 -4.86 -14.61 3.01
CA TYR A 112 -3.97 -15.06 1.95
C TYR A 112 -2.53 -14.80 2.35
N GLU A 113 -1.67 -15.79 2.14
CA GLU A 113 -0.23 -15.62 2.32
C GLU A 113 0.48 -15.91 1.00
N ALA A 114 1.60 -15.23 0.76
CA ALA A 114 2.45 -15.49 -0.40
C ALA A 114 3.89 -15.07 -0.14
N ASP A 115 4.83 -15.84 -0.70
CA ASP A 115 6.24 -15.50 -0.75
C ASP A 115 6.59 -15.00 -2.16
N TYR A 116 7.34 -13.91 -2.27
CA TYR A 116 7.80 -13.37 -3.55
C TYR A 116 9.13 -12.63 -3.39
N LYS A 117 9.71 -12.21 -4.51
CA LYS A 117 10.84 -11.28 -4.53
C LYS A 117 10.35 -9.91 -4.95
N VAL A 118 10.61 -8.89 -4.14
CA VAL A 118 10.22 -7.51 -4.44
C VAL A 118 10.82 -7.08 -5.77
N HIS A 119 9.98 -6.53 -6.65
CA HIS A 119 10.40 -5.98 -7.93
C HIS A 119 11.48 -4.92 -7.72
N ASN A 120 12.44 -4.83 -8.65
CA ASN A 120 13.66 -4.02 -8.60
C ASN A 120 14.72 -4.40 -7.56
N THR A 121 14.35 -4.81 -6.36
CA THR A 121 15.35 -5.13 -5.32
C THR A 121 15.69 -6.61 -5.22
N GLY A 122 14.79 -7.49 -5.68
CA GLY A 122 14.91 -8.94 -5.51
C GLY A 122 14.78 -9.42 -4.07
N THR A 123 14.43 -8.52 -3.13
CA THR A 123 14.36 -8.81 -1.69
C THR A 123 13.30 -9.89 -1.43
N PRO A 124 13.69 -11.04 -0.86
CA PRO A 124 12.74 -12.08 -0.46
C PRO A 124 11.75 -11.51 0.56
N THR A 125 10.46 -11.63 0.28
CA THR A 125 9.40 -11.04 1.08
C THR A 125 8.26 -12.03 1.21
N ARG A 126 7.75 -12.17 2.43
CA ARG A 126 6.49 -12.84 2.71
C ARG A 126 5.44 -11.76 2.98
N SER A 127 4.24 -11.92 2.43
CA SER A 127 3.12 -11.05 2.75
C SER A 127 1.87 -11.83 3.07
N GLU A 128 1.08 -11.24 3.95
CA GLU A 128 -0.19 -11.75 4.41
C GLU A 128 -1.26 -10.68 4.22
N TYR A 129 -2.46 -11.08 3.81
CA TYR A 129 -3.57 -10.18 3.51
C TYR A 129 -4.85 -10.73 4.12
N TRP A 130 -5.59 -9.89 4.84
CA TRP A 130 -6.93 -10.18 5.32
C TRP A 130 -7.93 -9.35 4.53
N VAL A 131 -8.69 -10.03 3.68
CA VAL A 131 -9.47 -9.44 2.61
C VAL A 131 -10.95 -9.73 2.83
N ASP A 132 -11.75 -8.69 2.75
CA ASP A 132 -13.21 -8.80 2.72
C ASP A 132 -13.64 -9.64 1.50
N PRO A 133 -14.36 -10.76 1.69
CA PRO A 133 -14.67 -11.69 0.60
C PRO A 133 -15.67 -11.11 -0.41
N GLU A 134 -16.47 -10.12 -0.03
CA GLU A 134 -17.50 -9.53 -0.90
C GLU A 134 -16.95 -8.34 -1.70
N THR A 135 -16.19 -7.48 -1.05
CA THR A 135 -15.73 -6.20 -1.62
C THR A 135 -14.29 -6.23 -2.11
N GLY A 136 -13.50 -7.21 -1.68
CA GLY A 136 -12.06 -7.24 -1.92
C GLY A 136 -11.27 -6.23 -1.09
N PHE A 137 -11.89 -5.56 -0.13
CA PHE A 137 -11.22 -4.59 0.74
C PHE A 137 -10.18 -5.28 1.65
N VAL A 138 -8.95 -4.75 1.69
CA VAL A 138 -7.89 -5.29 2.53
C VAL A 138 -7.92 -4.60 3.90
N TRP A 139 -8.47 -5.29 4.89
CA TRP A 139 -8.55 -4.84 6.28
C TRP A 139 -7.18 -4.77 6.94
N ARG A 140 -6.35 -5.79 6.68
CA ARG A 140 -4.99 -5.88 7.21
C ARG A 140 -4.05 -6.43 6.15
N ASP A 141 -2.84 -5.89 6.13
CA ASP A 141 -1.72 -6.53 5.45
C ASP A 141 -0.49 -6.55 6.35
N ILE A 142 0.27 -7.64 6.26
CA ILE A 142 1.57 -7.79 6.92
C ILE A 142 2.60 -8.09 5.83
N MET A 143 3.75 -7.44 5.91
CA MET A 143 4.87 -7.68 5.02
C MET A 143 6.13 -7.92 5.86
N HIS A 144 6.82 -9.02 5.57
CA HIS A 144 8.12 -9.35 6.14
C HIS A 144 9.15 -9.44 5.02
N SER A 145 10.01 -8.44 4.92
CA SER A 145 11.07 -8.37 3.92
C SER A 145 12.42 -8.72 4.55
N LYS A 146 13.06 -9.76 4.02
CA LYS A 146 14.38 -10.26 4.47
C LYS A 146 15.54 -9.48 3.83
N GLY A 147 15.41 -8.16 3.83
CA GLY A 147 16.48 -7.24 3.43
C GLY A 147 17.53 -7.10 4.53
N ASP A 148 18.47 -6.18 4.32
CA ASP A 148 19.39 -5.71 5.35
C ASP A 148 19.25 -4.16 5.46
N PRO A 149 18.62 -3.63 6.52
CA PRO A 149 18.04 -4.36 7.64
C PRO A 149 16.78 -5.15 7.27
N GLU A 150 16.51 -6.20 8.05
CA GLU A 150 15.23 -6.93 7.98
C GLU A 150 14.08 -6.01 8.40
N MET A 151 12.97 -6.08 7.68
CA MET A 151 11.85 -5.16 7.84
C MET A 151 10.52 -5.90 8.01
N PHE A 152 9.74 -5.46 8.99
CA PHE A 152 8.36 -5.90 9.22
C PHE A 152 7.42 -4.71 9.11
N VAL A 153 6.39 -4.82 8.30
CA VAL A 153 5.34 -3.82 8.16
C VAL A 153 4.01 -4.47 8.52
N THR A 154 3.24 -3.84 9.38
CA THR A 154 1.83 -4.17 9.60
C THR A 154 1.00 -2.95 9.25
N VAL A 155 -0.02 -3.13 8.42
CA VAL A 155 -0.99 -2.09 8.08
C VAL A 155 -2.37 -2.57 8.47
N ASP A 156 -3.00 -1.83 9.37
CA ASP A 156 -4.43 -1.95 9.68
C ASP A 156 -5.17 -0.81 9.01
N ALA A 157 -6.33 -1.08 8.41
CA ALA A 157 -7.06 -0.04 7.72
C ALA A 157 -8.57 -0.11 7.86
N GLU A 158 -9.16 1.06 7.67
CA GLU A 158 -10.60 1.26 7.67
C GLU A 158 -11.05 1.87 6.33
N PRO A 159 -12.27 1.55 5.86
CA PRO A 159 -12.89 2.23 4.74
C PRO A 159 -12.99 3.74 5.00
N ALA A 160 -12.62 4.53 4.00
CA ALA A 160 -12.65 5.99 4.05
C ALA A 160 -13.32 6.58 2.80
N PRO A 161 -14.58 6.21 2.49
CA PRO A 161 -15.24 6.54 1.22
C PRO A 161 -15.40 8.05 1.00
N ASP A 162 -15.45 8.83 2.08
CA ASP A 162 -15.65 10.27 2.05
C ASP A 162 -14.33 11.08 2.04
N MET A 163 -13.18 10.40 2.12
CA MET A 163 -11.87 11.05 2.05
C MET A 163 -11.36 11.10 0.60
N ALA A 164 -10.77 12.22 0.20
CA ALA A 164 -10.17 12.41 -1.11
C ALA A 164 -8.71 12.89 -0.99
N LEU A 165 -7.95 12.76 -2.07
CA LEU A 165 -6.62 13.36 -2.16
C LEU A 165 -6.76 14.89 -2.32
N PRO A 166 -5.88 15.69 -1.71
CA PRO A 166 -5.81 17.12 -1.96
C PRO A 166 -5.32 17.38 -3.40
N ASP A 167 -5.77 18.49 -3.99
CA ASP A 167 -5.23 18.97 -5.26
C ASP A 167 -3.91 19.71 -4.98
N PRO A 168 -2.76 19.26 -5.51
CA PRO A 168 -1.50 19.94 -5.28
C PRO A 168 -1.40 21.32 -5.95
N ASN A 169 -2.31 21.67 -6.88
CA ASN A 169 -2.26 22.91 -7.65
C ASN A 169 -3.27 23.98 -7.19
N ASN A 170 -4.13 23.69 -6.21
CA ASN A 170 -5.23 24.57 -5.77
C ASN A 170 -5.23 24.81 -4.26
#